data_AF-A0A8J7SJZ5-F1
#
_entry.id   AF-A0A8J7SJZ5-F1
#
_cell.length_a   1.000
_cell.length_b   1.000
_cell.length_c   1.000
_cell.angle_alpha   90.00
_cell.angle_beta   90.00
_cell.angle_gamma   90.00
#
_symmetry.space_group_name_H-M   'P 1'
#
loop_
_entity.id
_entity.type
_entity.pdbx_description
1 polymer ?
#
loop_
_entity_poly.entity_id
_entity_poly.type
_entity_poly.pdbx_seq_one_letter_code
_entity_poly.pdbx_strand_id
1 'polypeptide(L)'
;MAETAAFVTEDQSRQLALLAAPATHGLGPDGTVDRIDTHASAVFLGPDRVLKLKRAVRFDFMDLSTVGKRRAAVAAEVTLNRRTAPDLYLGMAPIEAVNGTLTLGPVIEDPADIDHAAPGNVVDWVTVMRRFDTDTLFDRQAEAGSLDDGKLADLAGIIAAFHAAAAPVADIDWPAAAAGIARGNVSDMVGRDGLPPERVEALEVATEARLAADTAALAARGGAVRRCHGDLHLRNICEIDGRPTLFDCIDFNEAFSAIDPLYDLAFLLMDLEHRGLRASAALVRDRYLEAADEVAGTIVGQGLMPLYLSMRAAVRAKVTAAGAAVQDDPDRAEAMRAEARGYLEAAIAYPAPPAPRLIAVGGFSGTGKSTLARAIAPALGGAPGAAVLRSDRLRKARFGVDEAERLPGAAYATAVSRAVYADMEARARDLLDQGVSVIADATFTHPDSRARIAAVAADAGVPFAGLWLEAPASVLEARVAARRGDASDADAAVVRAQRAAGAGDVAWPTLATGEPVEVLARRALERLGGADGAEESR
;
A
#
# COMPACT_ATOMS: atom_id res chain seq x y z
N MET A 1 2.07 -33.75 -28.95
CA MET A 1 1.32 -33.77 -27.68
C MET A 1 2.23 -33.12 -26.67
N ALA A 2 1.91 -31.89 -26.24
CA ALA A 2 2.72 -31.20 -25.25
C ALA A 2 2.74 -32.04 -23.96
N GLU A 3 3.92 -32.20 -23.38
CA GLU A 3 4.11 -32.89 -22.11
C GLU A 3 3.27 -32.16 -21.05
N THR A 4 2.18 -32.79 -20.59
CA THR A 4 1.33 -32.18 -19.56
C THR A 4 2.18 -32.04 -18.30
N ALA A 5 2.43 -30.79 -17.88
CA ALA A 5 3.28 -30.52 -16.74
C ALA A 5 2.77 -31.26 -15.48
N ALA A 6 3.69 -31.80 -14.68
CA ALA A 6 3.39 -32.75 -13.58
C ALA A 6 2.42 -32.22 -12.49
N PHE A 7 2.18 -30.91 -12.44
CA PHE A 7 1.26 -30.26 -11.51
C PHE A 7 -0.21 -30.23 -11.99
N VAL A 8 -0.49 -30.51 -13.27
CA VAL A 8 -1.86 -30.53 -13.81
C VAL A 8 -2.53 -31.87 -13.49
N THR A 9 -3.71 -31.84 -12.89
CA THR A 9 -4.38 -33.04 -12.36
C THR A 9 -5.59 -33.50 -13.16
N GLU A 10 -6.13 -32.64 -14.04
CA GLU A 10 -7.31 -32.95 -14.86
C GLU A 10 -7.26 -32.17 -16.19
N ASP A 11 -7.80 -32.74 -17.27
CA ASP A 11 -8.00 -32.02 -18.53
C ASP A 11 -9.28 -31.16 -18.45
N GLN A 12 -9.09 -29.84 -18.47
CA GLN A 12 -10.18 -28.86 -18.48
C GLN A 12 -10.49 -28.29 -19.88
N SER A 13 -9.99 -28.91 -20.96
CA SER A 13 -10.13 -28.37 -22.33
C SER A 13 -11.59 -28.12 -22.73
N ARG A 14 -12.52 -28.96 -22.28
CA ARG A 14 -13.95 -28.80 -22.57
C ARG A 14 -14.56 -27.63 -21.82
N GLN A 15 -14.19 -27.44 -20.55
CA GLN A 15 -14.60 -26.30 -19.73
C GLN A 15 -14.04 -25.00 -20.31
N LEU A 16 -12.77 -25.00 -20.71
CA LEU A 16 -12.13 -23.85 -21.36
C LEU A 16 -12.81 -23.50 -22.70
N ALA A 17 -13.18 -24.49 -23.50
CA ALA A 17 -13.89 -24.28 -24.77
C ALA A 17 -15.31 -23.72 -24.53
N LEU A 18 -16.04 -24.22 -23.53
CA LEU A 18 -17.34 -23.66 -23.14
C LEU A 18 -17.21 -22.18 -22.77
N LEU A 19 -16.25 -21.83 -21.92
CA LEU A 19 -16.09 -20.47 -21.41
C LEU A 19 -15.52 -19.50 -22.46
N ALA A 20 -14.79 -20.01 -23.46
CA ALA A 20 -14.35 -19.22 -24.61
C ALA A 20 -15.46 -18.96 -25.64
N ALA A 21 -16.55 -19.73 -25.61
CA ALA A 21 -17.62 -19.61 -26.60
C ALA A 21 -18.38 -18.28 -26.44
N PRO A 22 -18.55 -17.47 -27.51
CA PRO A 22 -19.26 -16.19 -27.43
C PRO A 22 -20.68 -16.31 -26.87
N ALA A 23 -21.37 -17.40 -27.20
CA ALA A 23 -22.73 -17.69 -26.72
C ALA A 23 -22.83 -17.78 -25.18
N THR A 24 -21.78 -18.24 -24.49
CA THR A 24 -21.72 -18.30 -23.03
C THR A 24 -21.80 -16.91 -22.39
N HIS A 25 -21.41 -15.88 -23.14
CA HIS A 25 -21.40 -14.48 -22.72
C HIS A 25 -22.53 -13.66 -23.37
N GLY A 26 -23.53 -14.32 -23.98
CA GLY A 26 -24.65 -13.65 -24.65
C GLY A 26 -24.29 -12.97 -25.97
N LEU A 27 -23.12 -13.27 -26.54
CA LEU A 27 -22.65 -12.71 -27.80
C LEU A 27 -23.08 -13.57 -29.00
N GLY A 28 -23.15 -12.94 -30.17
CA GLY A 28 -23.37 -13.63 -31.44
C GLY A 28 -22.14 -14.47 -31.88
N PRO A 29 -22.24 -15.23 -32.98
CA PRO A 29 -21.18 -16.14 -33.44
C PRO A 29 -19.85 -15.46 -33.74
N ASP A 30 -19.87 -14.20 -34.16
CA ASP A 30 -18.68 -13.39 -34.49
C ASP A 30 -18.15 -12.59 -33.28
N GLY A 31 -18.76 -12.74 -32.10
CA GLY A 31 -18.30 -12.10 -30.88
C GLY A 31 -16.94 -12.63 -30.43
N THR A 32 -16.15 -11.80 -29.77
CA THR A 32 -14.85 -12.20 -29.20
C THR A 32 -14.92 -12.21 -27.69
N VAL A 33 -14.25 -13.18 -27.08
CA VAL A 33 -14.08 -13.30 -25.62
C VAL A 33 -12.59 -13.34 -25.37
N ASP A 34 -12.07 -12.30 -24.71
CA ASP A 34 -10.66 -12.26 -24.36
C ASP A 34 -10.38 -13.22 -23.21
N ARG A 35 -9.23 -13.89 -23.27
CA ARG A 35 -8.80 -14.84 -22.24
C ARG A 35 -7.48 -14.39 -21.62
N ILE A 36 -7.45 -14.34 -20.29
CA ILE A 36 -6.25 -14.12 -19.50
C ILE A 36 -5.95 -15.40 -18.71
N ASP A 37 -4.73 -15.90 -18.83
CA ASP A 37 -4.29 -17.10 -18.13
C ASP A 37 -3.32 -16.74 -17.00
N THR A 38 -3.55 -17.33 -15.84
CA THR A 38 -2.61 -17.34 -14.72
C THR A 38 -2.20 -18.77 -14.41
N HIS A 39 -1.21 -18.96 -13.53
CA HIS A 39 -0.83 -20.29 -13.05
C HIS A 39 -1.98 -21.01 -12.31
N ALA A 40 -2.93 -20.26 -11.74
CA ALA A 40 -4.02 -20.78 -10.93
C ALA A 40 -5.40 -20.73 -11.61
N SER A 41 -5.57 -19.95 -12.67
CA SER A 41 -6.89 -19.67 -13.24
C SER A 41 -6.84 -19.38 -14.75
N ALA A 42 -8.00 -19.52 -15.40
CA ALA A 42 -8.29 -18.98 -16.71
C ALA A 42 -9.47 -18.01 -16.58
N VAL A 43 -9.30 -16.78 -17.05
CA VAL A 43 -10.24 -15.66 -16.90
C VAL A 43 -10.77 -15.29 -18.28
N PHE A 44 -12.10 -15.28 -18.44
CA PHE A 44 -12.78 -15.02 -19.70
C PHE A 44 -13.56 -13.71 -19.59
N LEU A 45 -13.26 -12.76 -20.47
CA LEU A 45 -13.79 -11.40 -20.43
C LEU A 45 -14.92 -11.26 -21.46
N GLY A 46 -16.17 -11.33 -20.97
CA GLY A 46 -17.36 -10.96 -21.73
C GLY A 46 -17.65 -9.46 -21.65
N PRO A 47 -18.74 -8.99 -22.30
CA PRO A 47 -19.12 -7.57 -22.30
C PRO A 47 -19.55 -7.09 -20.91
N ASP A 48 -20.37 -7.88 -20.22
CA ASP A 48 -20.95 -7.50 -18.92
C ASP A 48 -20.34 -8.28 -17.75
N ARG A 49 -19.79 -9.47 -18.02
CA ARG A 49 -19.32 -10.41 -17.00
C ARG A 49 -17.93 -10.95 -17.32
N VAL A 50 -17.23 -11.29 -16.24
CA VAL A 50 -15.99 -12.05 -16.27
C VAL A 50 -16.24 -13.40 -15.61
N LEU A 51 -15.83 -14.48 -16.27
CA LEU A 51 -15.88 -15.83 -15.74
C LEU A 51 -14.46 -16.31 -15.43
N LYS A 52 -14.18 -16.65 -14.18
CA LYS A 52 -12.87 -17.14 -13.74
C LYS A 52 -12.97 -18.61 -13.34
N LEU A 53 -12.32 -19.47 -14.12
CA LEU A 53 -12.20 -20.90 -13.86
C LEU A 53 -10.89 -21.15 -13.11
N LYS A 54 -10.96 -21.82 -11.95
CA LYS A 54 -9.77 -22.31 -11.26
C LYS A 54 -9.16 -23.49 -12.05
N ARG A 55 -7.84 -23.49 -12.23
CA ARG A 55 -7.15 -24.58 -12.94
C ARG A 55 -7.12 -25.85 -12.08
N ALA A 56 -7.20 -27.00 -12.71
CA ALA A 56 -7.04 -28.31 -12.07
C ALA A 56 -5.55 -28.59 -11.84
N VAL A 57 -5.00 -28.01 -10.77
CA VAL A 57 -3.57 -28.05 -10.45
C VAL A 57 -3.32 -28.39 -9.00
N ARG A 58 -2.13 -28.94 -8.73
CA ARG A 58 -1.61 -29.16 -7.38
C ARG A 58 -0.17 -28.67 -7.29
N PHE A 59 0.04 -27.61 -6.52
CA PHE A 59 1.34 -27.09 -6.10
C PHE A 59 1.52 -27.33 -4.60
N ASP A 60 2.73 -27.11 -4.08
CA ASP A 60 3.03 -27.28 -2.66
C ASP A 60 2.27 -26.29 -1.76
N PHE A 61 1.93 -25.12 -2.31
CA PHE A 61 1.24 -24.05 -1.60
C PHE A 61 -0.25 -23.90 -1.96
N MET A 62 -0.76 -24.69 -2.91
CA MET A 62 -2.13 -24.57 -3.43
C MET A 62 -2.61 -25.90 -4.03
N ASP A 63 -3.76 -26.39 -3.57
CA ASP A 63 -4.35 -27.64 -4.04
C ASP A 63 -5.76 -27.42 -4.61
N LEU A 64 -5.84 -27.41 -5.95
CA LEU A 64 -7.07 -27.27 -6.73
C LEU A 64 -7.38 -28.57 -7.51
N SER A 65 -6.86 -29.71 -7.02
CA SER A 65 -6.81 -30.97 -7.75
C SER A 65 -8.16 -31.61 -8.05
N THR A 66 -9.21 -31.27 -7.30
CA THR A 66 -10.54 -31.87 -7.44
C THR A 66 -11.60 -30.79 -7.61
N VAL A 67 -12.71 -31.14 -8.27
CA VAL A 67 -13.88 -30.26 -8.42
C VAL A 67 -14.37 -29.73 -7.07
N GLY A 68 -14.38 -30.57 -6.02
CA GLY A 68 -14.77 -30.15 -4.67
C GLY A 68 -13.83 -29.09 -4.07
N LYS A 69 -12.52 -29.21 -4.29
CA LYS A 69 -11.54 -28.19 -3.86
C LYS A 69 -11.68 -26.90 -4.65
N ARG A 70 -11.90 -26.99 -5.96
CA ARG A 70 -12.17 -25.82 -6.81
C ARG A 70 -13.47 -25.11 -6.43
N ARG A 71 -14.53 -25.86 -6.10
CA ARG A 71 -15.78 -25.31 -5.54
C ARG A 71 -15.51 -24.50 -4.28
N ALA A 72 -14.78 -25.08 -3.33
CA ALA A 72 -14.45 -24.41 -2.07
C ALA A 72 -13.61 -23.15 -2.30
N ALA A 73 -12.63 -23.20 -3.23
CA ALA A 73 -11.81 -22.05 -3.59
C ALA A 73 -12.64 -20.93 -4.25
N VAL A 74 -13.54 -21.25 -5.19
CA VAL A 74 -14.45 -20.27 -5.82
C VAL A 74 -15.38 -19.63 -4.78
N ALA A 75 -15.94 -20.43 -3.86
CA ALA A 75 -16.79 -19.92 -2.78
C ALA A 75 -16.01 -18.99 -1.83
N ALA A 76 -14.77 -19.35 -1.48
CA ALA A 76 -13.88 -18.53 -0.68
C ALA A 76 -13.52 -17.23 -1.41
N GLU A 77 -13.22 -17.29 -2.72
CA GLU A 77 -12.90 -16.12 -3.55
C GLU A 77 -14.01 -15.07 -3.50
N VAL A 78 -15.25 -15.50 -3.76
CA VAL A 78 -16.44 -14.63 -3.72
C VAL A 78 -16.61 -14.04 -2.32
N THR A 79 -16.57 -14.89 -1.29
CA THR A 79 -16.79 -14.46 0.10
C THR A 79 -15.75 -13.44 0.55
N LEU A 80 -14.47 -13.72 0.31
CA LEU A 80 -13.36 -12.90 0.78
C LEU A 80 -13.28 -11.57 0.04
N ASN A 81 -13.49 -11.56 -1.28
CA ASN A 81 -13.38 -10.34 -2.05
C ASN A 81 -14.60 -9.42 -1.94
N ARG A 82 -15.79 -9.94 -1.60
CA ARG A 82 -16.96 -9.10 -1.32
C ARG A 82 -16.78 -8.16 -0.12
N ARG A 83 -15.81 -8.41 0.75
CA ARG A 83 -15.46 -7.50 1.87
C ARG A 83 -15.03 -6.12 1.37
N THR A 84 -14.43 -6.04 0.17
CA THR A 84 -13.85 -4.81 -0.39
C THR A 84 -14.38 -4.49 -1.79
N ALA A 85 -14.95 -5.46 -2.50
CA ALA A 85 -15.49 -5.33 -3.85
C ALA A 85 -16.85 -6.04 -4.03
N PRO A 86 -17.88 -5.72 -3.21
CA PRO A 86 -19.16 -6.41 -3.23
C PRO A 86 -19.86 -6.36 -4.60
N ASP A 87 -19.78 -5.22 -5.29
CA ASP A 87 -20.39 -5.01 -6.61
C ASP A 87 -19.58 -5.63 -7.76
N LEU A 88 -18.37 -6.11 -7.48
CA LEU A 88 -17.52 -6.77 -8.47
C LEU A 88 -17.74 -8.28 -8.48
N TYR A 89 -17.95 -8.90 -7.33
CA TYR A 89 -18.11 -10.36 -7.20
C TYR A 89 -19.59 -10.75 -7.13
N LEU A 90 -20.16 -11.09 -8.29
CA LEU A 90 -21.58 -11.37 -8.48
C LEU A 90 -22.00 -12.72 -7.90
N GLY A 91 -21.09 -13.68 -7.80
CA GLY A 91 -21.36 -15.00 -7.23
C GLY A 91 -20.53 -16.08 -7.89
N MET A 92 -21.05 -17.30 -7.92
CA MET A 92 -20.43 -18.42 -8.61
C MET A 92 -21.44 -19.22 -9.41
N ALA A 93 -20.98 -19.92 -10.46
CA ALA A 93 -21.84 -20.74 -11.31
C ALA A 93 -21.23 -22.13 -11.53
N PRO A 94 -22.04 -23.21 -11.52
CA PRO A 94 -21.57 -24.53 -11.86
C PRO A 94 -21.40 -24.68 -13.38
N ILE A 95 -20.42 -25.47 -13.80
CA ILE A 95 -20.36 -26.05 -15.14
C ILE A 95 -20.96 -27.45 -15.05
N GLU A 96 -22.02 -27.69 -15.80
CA GLU A 96 -22.80 -28.92 -15.75
C GLU A 96 -22.68 -29.72 -17.05
N ALA A 97 -22.64 -31.04 -16.95
CA ALA A 97 -22.72 -31.95 -18.07
C ALA A 97 -24.16 -32.44 -18.28
N VAL A 98 -24.88 -31.85 -19.24
CA VAL A 98 -26.26 -32.23 -19.59
C VAL A 98 -26.24 -32.98 -20.92
N ASN A 99 -26.65 -34.26 -20.91
CA ASN A 99 -26.65 -35.13 -22.10
C ASN A 99 -25.31 -35.14 -22.87
N GLY A 100 -24.19 -35.11 -22.13
CA GLY A 100 -22.85 -35.10 -22.72
C GLY A 100 -22.37 -33.74 -23.23
N THR A 101 -23.18 -32.68 -23.17
CA THR A 101 -22.80 -31.29 -23.50
C THR A 101 -22.54 -30.51 -22.23
N LEU A 102 -21.51 -29.66 -22.21
CA LEU A 102 -21.27 -28.77 -21.06
C LEU A 102 -22.10 -27.50 -21.20
N THR A 103 -22.74 -27.08 -20.11
CA THR A 103 -23.50 -25.84 -20.01
C THR A 103 -23.11 -25.07 -18.74
N LEU A 104 -23.18 -23.74 -18.80
CA LEU A 104 -23.02 -22.90 -17.61
C LEU A 104 -24.38 -22.82 -16.90
N GLY A 105 -24.41 -23.20 -15.63
CA GLY A 105 -25.60 -23.10 -14.78
C GLY A 105 -25.91 -21.65 -14.36
N PRO A 106 -27.01 -21.44 -13.63
CA PRO A 106 -27.35 -20.13 -13.10
C PRO A 106 -26.31 -19.63 -12.10
N VAL A 107 -26.22 -18.30 -11.97
CA VAL A 107 -25.37 -17.67 -10.94
C VAL A 107 -26.02 -17.88 -9.58
N ILE A 108 -25.25 -18.43 -8.65
CA ILE A 108 -25.56 -18.53 -7.24
C ILE A 108 -24.90 -17.32 -6.57
N GLU A 109 -25.74 -16.39 -6.10
CA GLU A 109 -25.26 -15.15 -5.49
C GLU A 109 -24.56 -15.41 -4.16
N ASP A 110 -25.18 -16.13 -3.22
CA ASP A 110 -24.54 -16.48 -1.95
C ASP A 110 -23.90 -17.88 -2.01
N PRO A 111 -22.57 -18.01 -1.86
CA PRO A 111 -21.92 -19.30 -1.77
C PRO A 111 -22.46 -20.22 -0.66
N ALA A 112 -23.15 -19.69 0.35
CA ALA A 112 -23.81 -20.48 1.38
C ALA A 112 -25.03 -21.29 0.85
N ASP A 113 -25.63 -20.89 -0.27
CA ASP A 113 -26.85 -21.51 -0.82
C ASP A 113 -26.57 -22.78 -1.67
N ILE A 114 -25.30 -23.18 -1.80
CA ILE A 114 -24.84 -24.26 -2.70
C ILE A 114 -25.41 -25.64 -2.34
N ASP A 115 -25.78 -25.90 -1.09
CA ASP A 115 -26.35 -27.19 -0.67
C ASP A 115 -27.69 -27.53 -1.37
N HIS A 116 -28.28 -26.57 -2.11
CA HIS A 116 -29.49 -26.75 -2.91
C HIS A 116 -29.24 -27.09 -4.39
N ALA A 117 -27.99 -27.06 -4.90
CA ALA A 117 -27.67 -27.42 -6.28
C ALA A 117 -27.45 -28.95 -6.42
N ALA A 118 -28.26 -29.62 -7.26
CA ALA A 118 -28.34 -31.07 -7.36
C ALA A 118 -26.99 -31.76 -7.69
N PRO A 119 -26.51 -32.73 -6.89
CA PRO A 119 -25.22 -33.38 -7.13
C PRO A 119 -25.38 -34.58 -8.08
N GLY A 120 -24.83 -34.45 -9.30
CA GLY A 120 -24.58 -35.58 -10.20
C GLY A 120 -23.90 -35.23 -11.52
N ASN A 121 -24.10 -34.00 -12.03
CA ASN A 121 -23.61 -33.57 -13.35
C ASN A 121 -22.63 -32.39 -13.32
N VAL A 122 -22.35 -31.78 -12.16
CA VAL A 122 -21.41 -30.65 -12.06
C VAL A 122 -19.97 -31.14 -12.25
N VAL A 123 -19.27 -30.60 -13.25
CA VAL A 123 -17.89 -30.95 -13.60
C VAL A 123 -16.88 -29.87 -13.24
N ASP A 124 -17.31 -28.62 -12.99
CA ASP A 124 -16.44 -27.57 -12.44
C ASP A 124 -17.25 -26.38 -11.92
N TRP A 125 -16.55 -25.35 -11.43
CA TRP A 125 -17.15 -24.11 -10.93
C TRP A 125 -16.39 -22.89 -11.44
N VAL A 126 -17.11 -21.79 -11.66
CA VAL A 126 -16.52 -20.50 -12.01
C VAL A 126 -16.93 -19.41 -11.04
N THR A 127 -15.98 -18.53 -10.73
CA THR A 127 -16.28 -17.24 -10.10
C THR A 127 -16.88 -16.33 -11.17
N VAL A 128 -17.99 -15.66 -10.85
CA VAL A 128 -18.69 -14.73 -11.75
C VAL A 128 -18.51 -13.32 -11.23
N MET A 129 -17.92 -12.46 -12.06
CA MET A 129 -17.60 -11.08 -11.71
C MET A 129 -18.26 -10.10 -12.70
N ARG A 130 -18.51 -8.87 -12.26
CA ARG A 130 -18.87 -7.75 -13.14
C ARG A 130 -17.64 -7.39 -14.00
N ARG A 131 -17.84 -7.14 -15.29
CA ARG A 131 -16.78 -6.58 -16.15
C ARG A 131 -16.53 -5.12 -15.75
N PHE A 132 -15.26 -4.75 -15.64
CA PHE A 132 -14.83 -3.37 -15.52
C PHE A 132 -13.76 -3.07 -16.56
N ASP A 133 -13.59 -1.79 -16.88
CA ASP A 133 -12.58 -1.32 -17.83
C ASP A 133 -11.18 -1.50 -17.25
N THR A 134 -10.31 -2.19 -17.97
CA THR A 134 -8.93 -2.48 -17.51
C THR A 134 -8.09 -1.21 -17.36
N ASP A 135 -8.44 -0.12 -18.02
CA ASP A 135 -7.75 1.18 -17.87
C ASP A 135 -8.00 1.80 -16.48
N THR A 136 -8.99 1.28 -15.74
CA THR A 136 -9.25 1.69 -14.35
C THR A 136 -8.32 1.01 -13.33
N LEU A 137 -7.54 0.01 -13.73
CA LEU A 137 -6.54 -0.61 -12.86
C LEU A 137 -5.47 0.41 -12.44
N PHE A 138 -5.08 0.39 -11.17
CA PHE A 138 -4.17 1.39 -10.64
C PHE A 138 -2.74 1.26 -11.19
N ASP A 139 -2.33 0.06 -11.63
CA ASP A 139 -1.05 -0.10 -12.33
C ASP A 139 -1.05 0.61 -13.69
N ARG A 140 -2.17 0.54 -14.42
CA ARG A 140 -2.38 1.24 -15.69
C ARG A 140 -2.48 2.75 -15.50
N GLN A 141 -3.22 3.21 -14.50
CA GLN A 141 -3.28 4.63 -14.17
C GLN A 141 -1.91 5.18 -13.75
N ALA A 142 -1.10 4.40 -13.03
CA ALA A 142 0.27 4.78 -12.68
C ALA A 142 1.16 4.90 -13.93
N GLU A 143 1.10 3.94 -14.85
CA GLU A 143 1.83 3.98 -16.14
C GLU A 143 1.40 5.16 -17.02
N ALA A 144 0.11 5.48 -17.03
CA ALA A 144 -0.45 6.60 -17.78
C ALA A 144 -0.21 7.98 -17.11
N GLY A 145 0.26 8.02 -15.86
CA GLY A 145 0.41 9.26 -15.08
C GLY A 145 -0.93 9.88 -14.66
N SER A 146 -2.03 9.12 -14.67
CA SER A 146 -3.37 9.56 -14.29
C SER A 146 -3.77 9.15 -12.87
N LEU A 147 -2.92 8.39 -12.17
CA LEU A 147 -3.13 8.05 -10.77
C LEU A 147 -2.80 9.25 -9.88
N ASP A 148 -3.83 9.92 -9.36
CA ASP A 148 -3.66 11.14 -8.56
C ASP A 148 -3.62 10.88 -7.04
N ASP A 149 -3.01 11.82 -6.32
CA ASP A 149 -2.84 11.82 -4.87
C ASP A 149 -4.18 11.77 -4.10
N GLY A 150 -5.27 12.28 -4.67
CA GLY A 150 -6.60 12.23 -4.05
C GLY A 150 -7.11 10.79 -3.96
N LYS A 151 -7.06 10.05 -5.07
CA LYS A 151 -7.42 8.63 -5.09
C LYS A 151 -6.58 7.79 -4.14
N LEU A 152 -5.28 8.07 -4.07
CA LEU A 152 -4.36 7.34 -3.17
C LEU A 152 -4.59 7.67 -1.69
N ALA A 153 -4.99 8.90 -1.39
CA ALA A 153 -5.44 9.26 -0.06
C ALA A 153 -6.71 8.50 0.35
N ASP A 154 -7.71 8.42 -0.54
CA ASP A 154 -8.95 7.68 -0.29
C ASP A 154 -8.68 6.17 -0.13
N LEU A 155 -7.81 5.63 -0.99
CA LEU A 155 -7.35 4.24 -0.92
C LEU A 155 -6.72 3.92 0.45
N ALA A 156 -5.88 4.81 0.99
CA ALA A 156 -5.27 4.60 2.30
C ALA A 156 -6.32 4.48 3.42
N GLY A 157 -7.38 5.30 3.37
CA GLY A 157 -8.51 5.21 4.29
C GLY A 157 -9.31 3.92 4.14
N ILE A 158 -9.54 3.47 2.90
CA ILE A 158 -10.22 2.21 2.59
C ILE A 158 -9.42 1.01 3.13
N ILE A 159 -8.10 1.01 2.95
CA ILE A 159 -7.21 -0.04 3.46
C ILE A 159 -7.21 -0.04 5.01
N ALA A 160 -7.13 1.13 5.64
CA ALA A 160 -7.20 1.25 7.10
C ALA A 160 -8.51 0.68 7.65
N ALA A 161 -9.65 1.04 7.05
CA ALA A 161 -10.97 0.52 7.44
C ALA A 161 -11.07 -1.00 7.22
N PHE A 162 -10.54 -1.50 6.10
CA PHE A 162 -10.49 -2.93 5.82
C PHE A 162 -9.66 -3.69 6.86
N HIS A 163 -8.45 -3.21 7.19
CA HIS A 163 -7.60 -3.83 8.21
C HIS A 163 -8.23 -3.77 9.61
N ALA A 164 -8.94 -2.68 9.93
CA ALA A 164 -9.68 -2.55 11.19
C ALA A 164 -10.80 -3.59 11.32
N ALA A 165 -11.55 -3.81 10.23
CA ALA A 165 -12.66 -4.75 10.17
C ALA A 165 -12.23 -6.21 9.98
N ALA A 166 -10.99 -6.46 9.54
CA ALA A 166 -10.49 -7.81 9.31
C ALA A 166 -10.45 -8.63 10.61
N ALA A 167 -10.80 -9.92 10.52
CA ALA A 167 -10.83 -10.79 11.69
C ALA A 167 -9.42 -10.94 12.29
N PRO A 168 -9.25 -10.75 13.62
CA PRO A 168 -7.99 -11.03 14.30
C PRO A 168 -7.65 -12.52 14.21
N VAL A 169 -6.37 -12.84 14.05
CA VAL A 169 -5.88 -14.22 14.11
C VAL A 169 -4.99 -14.33 15.34
N ALA A 170 -5.43 -15.13 16.31
CA ALA A 170 -4.69 -15.36 17.55
C ALA A 170 -3.56 -16.37 17.37
N ASP A 171 -2.63 -16.39 18.32
CA ASP A 171 -1.60 -17.43 18.48
C ASP A 171 -0.65 -17.59 17.28
N ILE A 172 -0.48 -16.55 16.45
CA ILE A 172 0.53 -16.52 15.39
C ILE A 172 1.87 -16.09 15.97
N ASP A 173 2.88 -16.97 15.86
CA ASP A 173 4.29 -16.59 16.02
C ASP A 173 4.73 -15.79 14.79
N TRP A 174 4.46 -14.49 14.83
CA TRP A 174 4.76 -13.59 13.71
C TRP A 174 6.26 -13.51 13.38
N PRO A 175 7.20 -13.45 14.35
CA PRO A 175 8.63 -13.59 14.06
C PRO A 175 8.96 -14.84 13.24
N ALA A 176 8.46 -16.01 13.65
CA ALA A 176 8.72 -17.25 12.92
C ALA A 176 8.08 -17.26 11.53
N ALA A 177 6.85 -16.74 11.40
CA ALA A 177 6.16 -16.61 10.12
C ALA A 177 6.90 -15.68 9.15
N ALA A 178 7.34 -14.51 9.61
CA ALA A 178 8.11 -13.56 8.81
C ALA A 178 9.46 -14.16 8.35
N ALA A 179 10.17 -14.84 9.24
CA ALA A 179 11.41 -15.55 8.89
C ALA A 179 11.15 -16.67 7.87
N GLY A 180 10.07 -17.44 8.03
CA GLY A 180 9.65 -18.47 7.09
C GLY A 180 9.36 -17.91 5.69
N ILE A 181 8.67 -16.77 5.61
CA ILE A 181 8.40 -16.08 4.35
C ILE A 181 9.71 -15.61 3.70
N ALA A 182 10.60 -14.97 4.45
CA ALA A 182 11.88 -14.47 3.93
C ALA A 182 12.74 -15.61 3.36
N ARG A 183 12.92 -16.69 4.12
CA ARG A 183 13.67 -17.88 3.67
C ARG A 183 13.01 -18.59 2.51
N GLY A 184 11.67 -18.70 2.53
CA GLY A 184 10.90 -19.25 1.42
C GLY A 184 11.10 -18.46 0.14
N ASN A 185 11.14 -17.12 0.22
CA ASN A 185 11.44 -16.27 -0.92
C ASN A 185 12.84 -16.54 -1.49
N VAL A 186 13.87 -16.64 -0.64
CA VAL A 186 15.24 -16.96 -1.08
C VAL A 186 15.28 -18.34 -1.73
N SER A 187 14.76 -19.36 -1.04
CA SER A 187 14.70 -20.74 -1.53
C SER A 187 14.01 -20.82 -2.89
N ASP A 188 12.91 -20.09 -3.05
CA ASP A 188 12.20 -20.06 -4.33
C ASP A 188 13.05 -19.43 -5.44
N MET A 189 13.90 -18.44 -5.17
CA MET A 189 14.70 -17.76 -6.19
C MET A 189 15.92 -18.53 -6.67
N VAL A 190 16.47 -19.44 -5.85
CA VAL A 190 17.70 -20.16 -6.18
C VAL A 190 17.57 -20.89 -7.52
N GLY A 191 18.49 -20.58 -8.45
CA GLY A 191 18.53 -21.21 -9.77
C GLY A 191 17.45 -20.74 -10.74
N ARG A 192 16.65 -19.72 -10.41
CA ARG A 192 15.69 -19.13 -11.36
C ARG A 192 16.40 -18.25 -12.38
N ASP A 193 16.01 -18.42 -13.63
CA ASP A 193 16.45 -17.56 -14.72
C ASP A 193 16.08 -16.08 -14.46
N GLY A 194 17.01 -15.18 -14.79
CA GLY A 194 16.89 -13.76 -14.52
C GLY A 194 17.23 -13.31 -13.09
N LEU A 195 17.47 -14.22 -12.14
CA LEU A 195 17.84 -13.90 -10.75
C LEU A 195 19.26 -14.42 -10.43
N PRO A 196 20.30 -13.55 -10.47
CA PRO A 196 21.67 -14.00 -10.27
C PRO A 196 21.91 -14.55 -8.85
N PRO A 197 22.53 -15.74 -8.68
CA PRO A 197 22.73 -16.37 -7.39
C PRO A 197 23.41 -15.48 -6.35
N GLU A 198 24.41 -14.71 -6.76
CA GLU A 198 25.15 -13.79 -5.88
C GLU A 198 24.28 -12.64 -5.36
N ARG A 199 23.25 -12.23 -6.11
CA ARG A 199 22.28 -11.22 -5.68
C ARG A 199 21.23 -11.84 -4.74
N VAL A 200 20.82 -13.08 -5.00
CA VAL A 200 19.94 -13.84 -4.09
C VAL A 200 20.61 -14.09 -2.74
N GLU A 201 21.91 -14.41 -2.72
CA GLU A 201 22.71 -14.54 -1.50
C GLU A 201 22.79 -13.18 -0.75
N ALA A 202 23.00 -12.08 -1.47
CA ALA A 202 22.98 -10.74 -0.86
C ALA A 202 21.62 -10.40 -0.22
N LEU A 203 20.51 -10.81 -0.84
CA LEU A 203 19.17 -10.67 -0.26
C LEU A 203 19.02 -11.49 1.03
N GLU A 204 19.45 -12.75 1.02
CA GLU A 204 19.43 -13.62 2.19
C GLU A 204 20.20 -13.00 3.37
N VAL A 205 21.44 -12.55 3.13
CA VAL A 205 22.26 -11.88 4.15
C VAL A 205 21.57 -10.63 4.69
N ALA A 206 21.07 -9.75 3.81
CA ALA A 206 20.42 -8.51 4.22
C ALA A 206 19.14 -8.74 5.04
N THR A 207 18.32 -9.71 4.62
CA THR A 207 17.05 -10.03 5.29
C THR A 207 17.24 -10.78 6.60
N GLU A 208 18.17 -11.74 6.70
CA GLU A 208 18.48 -12.43 7.96
C GLU A 208 19.06 -11.46 9.01
N ALA A 209 19.97 -10.58 8.60
CA ALA A 209 20.49 -9.54 9.49
C ALA A 209 19.37 -8.62 10.02
N ARG A 210 18.41 -8.28 9.16
CA ARG A 210 17.28 -7.44 9.54
C ARG A 210 16.27 -8.16 10.43
N LEU A 211 15.94 -9.43 10.13
CA LEU A 211 15.09 -10.27 10.98
C LEU A 211 15.66 -10.40 12.39
N ALA A 212 16.97 -10.56 12.52
CA ALA A 212 17.66 -10.62 13.80
C ALA A 212 17.54 -9.30 14.58
N ALA A 213 17.69 -8.15 13.91
CA ALA A 213 17.53 -6.83 14.51
C ALA A 213 16.07 -6.54 14.93
N ASP A 214 15.11 -7.00 14.13
CA ASP A 214 13.69 -6.68 14.27
C ASP A 214 12.89 -7.70 15.13
N THR A 215 13.54 -8.73 15.69
CA THR A 215 12.86 -9.85 16.36
C THR A 215 11.89 -9.39 17.47
N ALA A 216 12.30 -8.42 18.31
CA ALA A 216 11.44 -7.90 19.38
C ALA A 216 10.26 -7.09 18.83
N ALA A 217 10.49 -6.28 17.79
CA ALA A 217 9.44 -5.50 17.13
C ALA A 217 8.43 -6.43 16.44
N LEU A 218 8.90 -7.48 15.73
CA LEU A 218 8.04 -8.52 15.15
C LEU A 218 7.21 -9.22 16.24
N ALA A 219 7.79 -9.54 17.39
CA ALA A 219 7.07 -10.19 18.48
C ALA A 219 5.95 -9.28 19.04
N ALA A 220 6.22 -7.98 19.18
CA ALA A 220 5.22 -7.00 19.61
C ALA A 220 4.04 -6.87 18.64
N ARG A 221 4.22 -7.28 17.37
CA ARG A 221 3.18 -7.30 16.34
C ARG A 221 2.34 -8.58 16.30
N GLY A 222 2.68 -9.63 17.06
CA GLY A 222 1.95 -10.90 17.02
C GLY A 222 0.43 -10.77 17.26
N GLY A 223 0.01 -9.88 18.17
CA GLY A 223 -1.42 -9.61 18.43
C GLY A 223 -2.12 -8.75 17.38
N ALA A 224 -1.37 -8.17 16.44
CA ALA A 224 -1.90 -7.33 15.37
C ALA A 224 -2.23 -8.13 14.10
N VAL A 225 -1.90 -9.42 14.04
CA VAL A 225 -2.17 -10.28 12.88
C VAL A 225 -3.68 -10.37 12.61
N ARG A 226 -4.05 -10.25 11.34
CA ARG A 226 -5.43 -10.18 10.85
C ARG A 226 -5.54 -10.95 9.52
N ARG A 227 -6.76 -11.32 9.13
CA ARG A 227 -7.07 -11.86 7.79
C ARG A 227 -7.14 -10.74 6.73
N CYS A 228 -5.97 -10.24 6.35
CA CYS A 228 -5.75 -9.13 5.42
C CYS A 228 -5.97 -9.54 3.94
N HIS A 229 -5.52 -8.71 2.98
CA HIS A 229 -5.65 -8.98 1.56
C HIS A 229 -4.64 -10.02 1.07
N GLY A 230 -3.40 -9.95 1.56
CA GLY A 230 -2.31 -10.89 1.24
C GLY A 230 -1.57 -10.54 -0.06
N ASP A 231 -2.25 -9.90 -1.02
CA ASP A 231 -1.71 -9.52 -2.35
C ASP A 231 -2.05 -8.07 -2.75
N LEU A 232 -1.87 -7.12 -1.82
CA LEU A 232 -2.32 -5.73 -1.96
C LEU A 232 -1.37 -4.86 -2.82
N HIS A 233 -1.30 -5.10 -4.13
CA HIS A 233 -0.50 -4.31 -5.08
C HIS A 233 -1.37 -3.64 -6.17
N LEU A 234 -0.82 -2.74 -6.98
CA LEU A 234 -1.61 -1.89 -7.90
C LEU A 234 -2.39 -2.67 -8.98
N ARG A 235 -1.95 -3.89 -9.34
CA ARG A 235 -2.70 -4.77 -10.25
C ARG A 235 -3.97 -5.37 -9.65
N ASN A 236 -4.12 -5.28 -8.32
CA ASN A 236 -5.24 -5.80 -7.53
C ASN A 236 -6.07 -4.66 -6.92
N ILE A 237 -5.93 -3.46 -7.50
CA ILE A 237 -6.67 -2.26 -7.13
C ILE A 237 -7.19 -1.63 -8.41
N CYS A 238 -8.49 -1.37 -8.47
CA CYS A 238 -9.11 -0.69 -9.61
C CYS A 238 -10.04 0.43 -9.14
N GLU A 239 -10.46 1.26 -10.08
CA GLU A 239 -11.51 2.24 -9.84
C GLU A 239 -12.86 1.68 -10.30
N ILE A 240 -13.81 1.61 -9.38
CA ILE A 240 -15.18 1.19 -9.64
C ILE A 240 -16.10 2.32 -9.20
N ASP A 241 -16.90 2.83 -10.13
CA ASP A 241 -17.86 3.92 -9.87
C ASP A 241 -17.20 5.15 -9.20
N GLY A 242 -15.96 5.46 -9.62
CA GLY A 242 -15.16 6.57 -9.10
C GLY A 242 -14.42 6.29 -7.78
N ARG A 243 -14.44 5.05 -7.28
CA ARG A 243 -13.88 4.68 -5.97
C ARG A 243 -12.77 3.64 -6.08
N PRO A 244 -11.64 3.81 -5.36
CA PRO A 244 -10.64 2.76 -5.24
C PRO A 244 -11.27 1.48 -4.65
N THR A 245 -11.01 0.33 -5.27
CA THR A 245 -11.62 -0.96 -4.92
C THR A 245 -10.53 -2.03 -4.89
N LEU A 246 -10.39 -2.70 -3.74
CA LEU A 246 -9.44 -3.81 -3.57
C LEU A 246 -10.09 -5.11 -4.06
N PHE A 247 -9.44 -5.84 -4.95
CA PHE A 247 -9.96 -7.10 -5.50
C PHE A 247 -8.85 -8.13 -5.69
N ASP A 248 -9.24 -9.38 -5.90
CA ASP A 248 -8.34 -10.53 -6.05
C ASP A 248 -7.40 -10.77 -4.84
N CYS A 249 -7.95 -10.72 -3.62
CA CYS A 249 -7.23 -11.12 -2.42
C CYS A 249 -6.91 -12.62 -2.42
N ILE A 250 -5.86 -13.03 -1.69
CA ILE A 250 -5.48 -14.45 -1.58
C ILE A 250 -6.61 -15.26 -0.94
N ASP A 251 -7.06 -16.29 -1.64
CA ASP A 251 -8.21 -17.13 -1.29
C ASP A 251 -7.87 -18.62 -1.11
N PHE A 252 -6.65 -19.03 -1.47
CA PHE A 252 -6.23 -20.44 -1.54
C PHE A 252 -5.31 -20.89 -0.40
N ASN A 253 -4.70 -19.95 0.34
CA ASN A 253 -3.79 -20.27 1.45
C ASN A 253 -3.92 -19.23 2.56
N GLU A 254 -4.50 -19.64 3.69
CA GLU A 254 -4.74 -18.75 4.82
C GLU A 254 -3.44 -18.14 5.35
N ALA A 255 -2.31 -18.84 5.32
CA ALA A 255 -1.03 -18.34 5.83
C ALA A 255 -0.51 -17.10 5.08
N PHE A 256 -0.95 -16.86 3.84
CA PHE A 256 -0.60 -15.66 3.07
C PHE A 256 -1.52 -14.47 3.33
N SER A 257 -2.67 -14.70 3.97
CA SER A 257 -3.65 -13.66 4.32
C SER A 257 -3.72 -13.38 5.83
N ALA A 258 -3.34 -14.35 6.68
CA ALA A 258 -3.18 -14.19 8.12
C ALA A 258 -1.82 -13.54 8.43
N ILE A 259 -1.74 -12.24 8.20
CA ILE A 259 -0.50 -11.46 8.24
C ILE A 259 -0.67 -10.17 9.05
N ASP A 260 0.44 -9.52 9.33
CA ASP A 260 0.46 -8.16 9.85
C ASP A 260 -0.14 -7.16 8.83
N PRO A 261 -1.11 -6.31 9.21
CA PRO A 261 -1.63 -5.22 8.38
C PRO A 261 -0.57 -4.31 7.75
N LEU A 262 0.55 -4.05 8.44
CA LEU A 262 1.66 -3.26 7.89
C LEU A 262 2.45 -4.04 6.83
N TYR A 263 2.52 -5.37 6.94
CA TYR A 263 3.10 -6.23 5.89
C TYR A 263 2.19 -6.32 4.67
N ASP A 264 0.87 -6.22 4.84
CA ASP A 264 -0.08 -6.09 3.73
C ASP A 264 0.07 -4.73 3.04
N LEU A 265 0.06 -3.63 3.81
CA LEU A 265 0.27 -2.26 3.30
C LEU A 265 1.60 -2.11 2.57
N ALA A 266 2.68 -2.71 3.08
CA ALA A 266 4.01 -2.66 2.47
C ALA A 266 4.01 -3.16 1.02
N PHE A 267 3.06 -4.01 0.63
CA PHE A 267 2.99 -4.48 -0.74
C PHE A 267 2.65 -3.33 -1.71
N LEU A 268 1.65 -2.52 -1.36
CA LEU A 268 1.27 -1.33 -2.11
C LEU A 268 2.40 -0.29 -2.14
N LEU A 269 3.02 -0.04 -0.97
CA LEU A 269 4.09 0.95 -0.85
C LEU A 269 5.32 0.57 -1.69
N MET A 270 5.69 -0.71 -1.68
CA MET A 270 6.78 -1.25 -2.50
C MET A 270 6.47 -1.12 -4.00
N ASP A 271 5.23 -1.41 -4.42
CA ASP A 271 4.84 -1.31 -5.83
C ASP A 271 4.84 0.13 -6.34
N LEU A 272 4.38 1.09 -5.51
CA LEU A 272 4.49 2.53 -5.80
C LEU A 272 5.96 2.98 -5.90
N GLU A 273 6.83 2.55 -4.98
CA GLU A 273 8.27 2.83 -5.01
C GLU A 273 8.94 2.31 -6.27
N HIS A 274 8.67 1.05 -6.65
CA HIS A 274 9.23 0.43 -7.85
C HIS A 274 8.88 1.20 -9.13
N ARG A 275 7.72 1.86 -9.15
CA ARG A 275 7.24 2.70 -10.25
C ARG A 275 7.72 4.16 -10.18
N GLY A 276 8.60 4.50 -9.24
CA GLY A 276 9.10 5.86 -9.04
C GLY A 276 8.11 6.80 -8.35
N LEU A 277 7.00 6.29 -7.82
CA LEU A 277 5.94 7.06 -7.15
C LEU A 277 6.18 7.16 -5.63
N ARG A 278 7.43 7.39 -5.24
CA ARG A 278 7.84 7.47 -3.83
C ARG A 278 7.08 8.53 -3.03
N ALA A 279 6.79 9.68 -3.65
CA ALA A 279 5.96 10.73 -3.04
C ALA A 279 4.55 10.24 -2.69
N SER A 280 3.96 9.49 -3.61
CA SER A 280 2.64 8.91 -3.43
C SER A 280 2.66 7.76 -2.42
N ALA A 281 3.73 6.96 -2.36
CA ALA A 281 3.92 5.96 -1.31
C ALA A 281 4.00 6.60 0.09
N ALA A 282 4.75 7.70 0.24
CA ALA A 282 4.82 8.46 1.49
C ALA A 282 3.44 9.00 1.90
N LEU A 283 2.68 9.54 0.93
CA LEU A 283 1.31 9.98 1.14
C LEU A 283 0.41 8.85 1.64
N VAL A 284 0.40 7.70 0.97
CA VAL A 284 -0.42 6.53 1.35
C VAL A 284 -0.09 6.09 2.77
N ARG A 285 1.20 5.96 3.11
CA ARG A 285 1.64 5.61 4.47
C ARG A 285 1.11 6.61 5.50
N ASP A 286 1.30 7.91 5.26
CA ASP A 286 0.92 8.94 6.22
C ASP A 286 -0.60 8.97 6.43
N ARG A 287 -1.39 8.85 5.35
CA ARG A 287 -2.85 8.75 5.44
C ARG A 287 -3.33 7.48 6.11
N TYR A 288 -2.65 6.37 5.87
CA TYR A 288 -2.96 5.11 6.56
C TYR A 288 -2.69 5.24 8.06
N LEU A 289 -1.55 5.81 8.47
CA LEU A 289 -1.21 6.03 9.87
C LEU A 289 -2.21 6.95 10.58
N GLU A 290 -2.68 7.99 9.89
CA GLU A 290 -3.72 8.88 10.40
C GLU A 290 -5.06 8.15 10.63
N ALA A 291 -5.45 7.26 9.71
CA ALA A 291 -6.73 6.57 9.76
C ALA A 291 -6.72 5.30 10.64
N ALA A 292 -5.57 4.64 10.77
CA ALA A 292 -5.44 3.34 11.41
C ALA A 292 -5.02 3.43 12.88
N ASP A 293 -5.06 4.60 13.52
CA ASP A 293 -4.59 4.80 14.89
C ASP A 293 -5.38 3.97 15.93
N GLU A 294 -6.62 3.58 15.60
CA GLU A 294 -7.43 2.64 16.41
C GLU A 294 -7.07 1.15 16.17
N VAL A 295 -6.32 0.85 15.10
CA VAL A 295 -5.84 -0.50 14.77
C VAL A 295 -4.46 -0.70 15.37
N ALA A 296 -4.40 -1.36 16.54
CA ALA A 296 -3.22 -1.98 17.16
C ALA A 296 -1.83 -1.47 16.69
N GLY A 297 -1.30 -0.42 17.31
CA GLY A 297 0.15 -0.11 17.31
C GLY A 297 0.80 0.14 15.95
N THR A 298 0.08 0.71 14.97
CA THR A 298 0.58 0.98 13.61
C THR A 298 1.77 1.94 13.57
N ILE A 299 1.83 2.93 14.47
CA ILE A 299 3.00 3.81 14.65
C ILE A 299 4.20 3.03 15.17
N VAL A 300 4.01 2.18 16.19
CA VAL A 300 5.07 1.37 16.84
C VAL A 300 5.60 0.26 15.93
N GLY A 301 4.90 -0.04 14.82
CA GLY A 301 5.35 -1.01 13.82
C GLY A 301 6.09 -0.41 12.61
N GLN A 302 6.21 0.92 12.48
CA GLN A 302 6.81 1.53 11.29
C GLN A 302 8.30 1.20 11.13
N GLY A 303 9.00 0.89 12.21
CA GLY A 303 10.38 0.40 12.17
C GLY A 303 10.55 -0.90 11.38
N LEU A 304 9.48 -1.68 11.17
CA LEU A 304 9.51 -2.93 10.41
C LEU A 304 9.35 -2.72 8.90
N MET A 305 9.03 -1.50 8.44
CA MET A 305 8.79 -1.20 7.03
C MET A 305 9.96 -1.58 6.11
N PRO A 306 11.24 -1.32 6.47
CA PRO A 306 12.40 -1.82 5.71
C PRO A 306 12.38 -3.33 5.43
N LEU A 307 12.05 -4.13 6.44
CA LEU A 307 11.94 -5.59 6.31
C LEU A 307 10.73 -5.97 5.44
N TYR A 308 9.57 -5.37 5.69
CA TYR A 308 8.34 -5.68 4.96
C TYR A 308 8.40 -5.31 3.48
N LEU A 309 8.95 -4.14 3.14
CA LEU A 309 9.20 -3.75 1.74
C LEU A 309 10.16 -4.73 1.06
N SER A 310 11.24 -5.13 1.75
CA SER A 310 12.20 -6.12 1.25
C SER A 310 11.53 -7.45 0.90
N MET A 311 10.77 -8.00 1.85
CA MET A 311 10.06 -9.27 1.68
C MET A 311 9.02 -9.20 0.55
N ARG A 312 8.29 -8.09 0.39
CA ARG A 312 7.31 -7.91 -0.70
C ARG A 312 7.97 -7.73 -2.06
N ALA A 313 9.07 -6.98 -2.13
CA ALA A 313 9.88 -6.87 -3.35
C ALA A 313 10.43 -8.25 -3.75
N ALA A 314 10.88 -9.06 -2.79
CA ALA A 314 11.32 -10.43 -3.05
C ALA A 314 10.19 -11.30 -3.63
N VAL A 315 8.95 -11.20 -3.11
CA VAL A 315 7.79 -11.88 -3.71
C VAL A 315 7.60 -11.45 -5.18
N ARG A 316 7.68 -10.16 -5.50
CA ARG A 316 7.55 -9.70 -6.89
C ARG A 316 8.70 -10.16 -7.77
N ALA A 317 9.94 -10.16 -7.28
CA ALA A 317 11.09 -10.66 -8.02
C ALA A 317 10.89 -12.12 -8.45
N LYS A 318 10.54 -13.01 -7.50
CA LYS A 318 10.37 -14.44 -7.81
C LYS A 318 9.17 -14.72 -8.72
N VAL A 319 8.04 -14.04 -8.50
CA VAL A 319 6.82 -14.22 -9.32
C VAL A 319 7.03 -13.71 -10.73
N THR A 320 7.68 -12.55 -10.89
CA THR A 320 7.96 -11.97 -12.20
C THR A 320 8.96 -12.81 -12.99
N ALA A 321 10.01 -13.33 -12.34
CA ALA A 321 10.94 -14.28 -12.96
C ALA A 321 10.25 -15.59 -13.37
N ALA A 322 9.36 -16.14 -12.53
CA ALA A 322 8.58 -17.32 -12.89
C ALA A 322 7.65 -17.07 -14.09
N GLY A 323 7.04 -15.88 -14.16
CA GLY A 323 6.24 -15.47 -15.32
C GLY A 323 7.05 -15.34 -16.61
N ALA A 324 8.29 -14.85 -16.52
CA ALA A 324 9.20 -14.75 -17.67
C ALA A 324 9.55 -16.12 -18.26
N ALA A 325 9.67 -17.16 -17.42
CA ALA A 325 10.04 -18.52 -17.85
C ALA A 325 8.96 -19.22 -18.67
N VAL A 326 7.70 -18.77 -18.59
CA VAL A 326 6.55 -19.32 -19.34
C VAL A 326 6.04 -18.37 -20.41
N GLN A 327 6.77 -17.28 -20.68
CA GLN A 327 6.44 -16.31 -21.71
C GLN A 327 7.02 -16.77 -23.06
N ASP A 328 6.15 -16.91 -24.06
CA ASP A 328 6.53 -17.37 -25.41
C ASP A 328 7.23 -16.28 -26.23
N ASP A 329 6.95 -14.99 -25.95
CA ASP A 329 7.60 -13.84 -26.60
C ASP A 329 8.95 -13.52 -25.92
N PRO A 330 10.09 -13.68 -26.62
CA PRO A 330 11.42 -13.47 -26.03
C PRO A 330 11.66 -12.05 -25.50
N ASP A 331 11.13 -11.03 -26.17
CA ASP A 331 11.33 -9.64 -25.78
C ASP A 331 10.53 -9.31 -24.51
N ARG A 332 9.29 -9.83 -24.43
CA ARG A 332 8.49 -9.75 -23.20
C ARG A 332 9.11 -10.53 -22.06
N ALA A 333 9.64 -11.72 -22.34
CA ALA A 333 10.33 -12.53 -21.33
C ALA A 333 11.53 -11.76 -20.76
N GLU A 334 12.34 -11.13 -21.61
CA GLU A 334 13.49 -10.35 -21.13
C GLU A 334 13.08 -9.10 -20.36
N ALA A 335 12.03 -8.39 -20.78
CA ALA A 335 11.48 -7.27 -20.03
C ALA A 335 11.04 -7.70 -18.61
N MET A 336 10.37 -8.86 -18.50
CA MET A 336 9.98 -9.43 -17.20
C MET A 336 11.20 -9.85 -16.37
N ARG A 337 12.25 -10.41 -16.97
CA ARG A 337 13.51 -10.69 -16.24
C ARG A 337 14.17 -9.40 -15.73
N ALA A 338 14.18 -8.34 -16.53
CA ALA A 338 14.71 -7.04 -16.13
C ALA A 338 13.91 -6.44 -14.96
N GLU A 339 12.59 -6.50 -15.02
CA GLU A 339 11.68 -6.10 -13.93
C GLU A 339 11.94 -6.93 -12.67
N ALA A 340 12.08 -8.25 -12.80
CA ALA A 340 12.40 -9.15 -11.69
C ALA A 340 13.75 -8.80 -11.01
N ARG A 341 14.77 -8.46 -11.80
CA ARG A 341 16.05 -7.95 -11.27
C ARG A 341 15.86 -6.63 -10.53
N GLY A 342 15.08 -5.70 -11.07
CA GLY A 342 14.77 -4.43 -10.40
C GLY A 342 14.12 -4.64 -9.03
N TYR A 343 13.20 -5.58 -8.91
CA TYR A 343 12.61 -5.97 -7.62
C TYR A 343 13.63 -6.61 -6.67
N LEU A 344 14.52 -7.48 -7.16
CA LEU A 344 15.58 -8.08 -6.34
C LEU A 344 16.54 -7.01 -5.79
N GLU A 345 16.94 -6.05 -6.61
CA GLU A 345 17.78 -4.92 -6.19
C GLU A 345 17.09 -4.07 -5.11
N ALA A 346 15.81 -3.76 -5.28
CA ALA A 346 15.03 -3.06 -4.26
C ALA A 346 14.95 -3.88 -2.96
N ALA A 347 14.72 -5.19 -3.06
CA ALA A 347 14.65 -6.10 -1.92
C ALA A 347 15.96 -6.13 -1.11
N ILE A 348 17.11 -6.08 -1.78
CA ILE A 348 18.44 -6.00 -1.13
C ILE A 348 18.65 -4.64 -0.47
N ALA A 349 18.16 -3.55 -1.06
CA ALA A 349 18.39 -2.19 -0.57
C ALA A 349 17.55 -1.81 0.65
N TYR A 350 16.28 -2.23 0.71
CA TYR A 350 15.35 -1.79 1.75
C TYR A 350 15.83 -2.03 3.20
N PRO A 351 16.41 -3.20 3.58
CA PRO A 351 16.77 -3.51 4.97
C PRO A 351 17.81 -2.58 5.63
N ALA A 352 18.52 -1.77 4.83
CA ALA A 352 19.57 -0.85 5.28
C ALA A 352 19.16 0.63 5.05
N PRO A 353 18.13 1.16 5.75
CA PRO A 353 17.72 2.55 5.58
C PRO A 353 18.79 3.52 6.11
N PRO A 354 18.86 4.76 5.58
CA PRO A 354 19.65 5.83 6.16
C PRO A 354 19.28 6.13 7.62
N ALA A 355 20.21 6.70 8.38
CA ALA A 355 19.96 7.13 9.76
C ALA A 355 18.79 8.13 9.84
N PRO A 356 17.94 8.03 10.88
CA PRO A 356 16.79 8.92 11.03
C PRO A 356 17.22 10.36 11.34
N ARG A 357 16.36 11.32 10.96
CA ARG A 357 16.45 12.72 11.37
C ARG A 357 15.07 13.33 11.60
N LEU A 358 15.03 14.41 12.37
CA LEU A 358 13.82 15.20 12.62
C LEU A 358 13.91 16.56 11.94
N ILE A 359 12.93 16.88 11.11
CA ILE A 359 12.77 18.19 10.47
C ILE A 359 11.53 18.86 11.03
N ALA A 360 11.61 20.12 11.44
CA ALA A 360 10.45 20.94 11.75
C ALA A 360 10.20 21.97 10.64
N VAL A 361 9.00 21.98 10.06
CA VAL A 361 8.59 22.99 9.06
C VAL A 361 7.59 23.94 9.72
N GLY A 362 8.06 25.15 10.01
CA GLY A 362 7.33 26.25 10.67
C GLY A 362 6.90 27.36 9.72
N GLY A 363 6.01 28.22 10.21
CA GLY A 363 5.52 29.39 9.48
C GLY A 363 4.02 29.64 9.68
N PHE A 364 3.58 30.86 9.40
CA PHE A 364 2.17 31.24 9.55
C PHE A 364 1.22 30.42 8.67
N SER A 365 -0.07 30.44 8.97
CA SER A 365 -1.08 29.82 8.12
C SER A 365 -1.05 30.43 6.71
N GLY A 366 -1.17 29.60 5.67
CA GLY A 366 -1.06 30.04 4.27
C GLY A 366 0.35 30.02 3.67
N THR A 367 1.41 29.81 4.47
CA THR A 367 2.79 29.84 3.94
C THR A 367 3.15 28.65 3.07
N GLY A 368 2.42 27.53 3.15
CA GLY A 368 2.67 26.33 2.34
C GLY A 368 3.47 25.23 3.05
N LYS A 369 3.48 25.21 4.39
CA LYS A 369 4.19 24.21 5.20
C LYS A 369 3.90 22.77 4.80
N SER A 370 2.62 22.37 4.79
CA SER A 370 2.20 21.01 4.41
C SER A 370 2.54 20.67 2.96
N THR A 371 2.61 21.66 2.07
CA THR A 371 3.04 21.48 0.69
C THR A 371 4.53 21.18 0.62
N LEU A 372 5.36 21.96 1.32
CA LEU A 372 6.79 21.71 1.38
C LEU A 372 7.12 20.39 2.10
N ALA A 373 6.50 20.13 3.26
CA ALA A 373 6.72 18.93 4.05
C ALA A 373 6.50 17.66 3.21
N ARG A 374 5.38 17.58 2.48
CA ARG A 374 5.11 16.47 1.56
C ARG A 374 6.09 16.39 0.40
N ALA A 375 6.54 17.53 -0.13
CA ALA A 375 7.47 17.55 -1.26
C ALA A 375 8.89 17.09 -0.88
N ILE A 376 9.34 17.33 0.36
CA ILE A 376 10.68 16.91 0.82
C ILE A 376 10.69 15.54 1.49
N ALA A 377 9.55 15.06 2.00
CA ALA A 377 9.44 13.76 2.67
C ALA A 377 10.07 12.58 1.91
N PRO A 378 9.88 12.45 0.58
CA PRO A 378 10.46 11.34 -0.19
C PRO A 378 11.98 11.29 -0.17
N ALA A 379 12.65 12.43 -0.03
CA ALA A 379 14.10 12.54 -0.08
C ALA A 379 14.78 12.30 1.28
N LEU A 380 14.01 12.04 2.34
CA LEU A 380 14.50 11.96 3.72
C LEU A 380 14.28 10.56 4.28
N GLY A 381 15.33 9.90 4.74
CA GLY A 381 15.25 8.56 5.35
C GLY A 381 15.03 7.41 4.35
N GLY A 382 14.74 6.22 4.89
CA GLY A 382 14.43 5.02 4.12
C GLY A 382 13.05 5.07 3.47
N ALA A 383 12.74 4.11 2.59
CA ALA A 383 11.43 4.05 1.92
C ALA A 383 10.24 3.93 2.90
N PRO A 384 9.13 4.67 2.69
CA PRO A 384 8.85 5.57 1.58
C PRO A 384 9.34 7.03 1.71
N GLY A 385 10.11 7.34 2.75
CA GLY A 385 10.59 8.67 3.08
C GLY A 385 10.32 9.01 4.55
N ALA A 386 10.40 10.28 4.93
CA ALA A 386 10.10 10.71 6.28
C ALA A 386 8.58 10.72 6.53
N ALA A 387 8.14 10.32 7.72
CA ALA A 387 6.75 10.42 8.15
C ALA A 387 6.37 11.89 8.42
N VAL A 388 5.28 12.37 7.82
CA VAL A 388 4.83 13.76 8.02
C VAL A 388 3.76 13.82 9.10
N LEU A 389 4.10 14.40 10.24
CA LEU A 389 3.15 14.66 11.33
C LEU A 389 2.61 16.07 11.22
N ARG A 390 1.30 16.21 10.92
CA ARG A 390 0.65 17.52 10.73
C ARG A 390 -0.19 17.90 11.93
N SER A 391 0.09 19.06 12.53
CA SER A 391 -0.70 19.53 13.69
C SER A 391 -2.18 19.72 13.38
N ASP A 392 -2.52 20.12 12.16
CA ASP A 392 -3.92 20.31 11.76
C ASP A 392 -4.67 18.97 11.68
N ARG A 393 -4.03 17.91 11.19
CA ARG A 393 -4.59 16.56 11.14
C ARG A 393 -4.76 15.93 12.52
N LEU A 394 -3.73 16.02 13.35
CA LEU A 394 -3.79 15.57 14.76
C LEU A 394 -4.91 16.30 15.51
N ARG A 395 -5.16 17.58 15.17
CA ARG A 395 -6.28 18.33 15.73
C ARG A 395 -7.62 17.78 15.25
N LYS A 396 -7.82 17.49 13.96
CA LYS A 396 -9.06 16.88 13.43
C LYS A 396 -9.34 15.52 14.08
N ALA A 397 -8.33 14.65 14.11
CA ALA A 397 -8.42 13.33 14.73
C ALA A 397 -8.87 13.40 16.19
N ARG A 398 -8.32 14.36 16.97
CA ARG A 398 -8.71 14.56 18.37
C ARG A 398 -10.19 14.95 18.57
N PHE A 399 -10.83 15.51 17.55
CA PHE A 399 -12.24 15.88 17.57
C PHE A 399 -13.14 14.84 16.87
N GLY A 400 -12.57 13.77 16.30
CA GLY A 400 -13.32 12.73 15.60
C GLY A 400 -14.05 13.25 14.35
N VAL A 401 -13.51 14.27 13.69
CA VAL A 401 -14.09 14.89 12.50
C VAL A 401 -13.24 14.61 11.26
N ASP A 402 -13.89 14.61 10.10
CA ASP A 402 -13.22 14.48 8.81
C ASP A 402 -12.31 15.68 8.53
N GLU A 403 -11.31 15.49 7.65
CA GLU A 403 -10.35 16.54 7.29
C GLU A 403 -11.02 17.84 6.83
N ALA A 404 -12.06 17.72 6.00
CA ALA A 404 -12.74 18.86 5.40
C ALA A 404 -13.74 19.56 6.33
N GLU A 405 -14.08 18.95 7.48
CA GLU A 405 -15.07 19.50 8.41
C GLU A 405 -14.45 20.57 9.29
N ARG A 406 -15.02 21.78 9.33
CA ARG A 406 -14.47 22.89 10.11
C ARG A 406 -14.59 22.68 11.62
N LEU A 407 -13.48 22.86 12.34
CA LEU A 407 -13.50 22.78 13.81
C LEU A 407 -14.05 24.06 14.45
N PRO A 408 -14.70 23.95 15.63
CA PRO A 408 -15.08 25.09 16.42
C PRO A 408 -13.84 25.82 16.98
N GLY A 409 -13.97 27.11 17.30
CA GLY A 409 -12.86 27.91 17.87
C GLY A 409 -12.27 27.33 19.16
N ALA A 410 -13.06 26.58 19.95
CA ALA A 410 -12.58 25.86 21.13
C ALA A 410 -11.46 24.84 20.81
N ALA A 411 -11.43 24.31 19.59
CA ALA A 411 -10.37 23.42 19.13
C ALA A 411 -9.00 24.09 19.04
N TYR A 412 -8.95 25.42 19.02
CA TYR A 412 -7.71 26.21 18.96
C TYR A 412 -7.32 26.84 20.30
N ALA A 413 -8.06 26.56 21.37
CA ALA A 413 -7.71 27.01 22.72
C ALA A 413 -6.30 26.54 23.12
N THR A 414 -5.60 27.34 23.92
CA THR A 414 -4.20 27.10 24.31
C THR A 414 -3.97 25.70 24.87
N ALA A 415 -4.88 25.20 25.70
CA ALA A 415 -4.79 23.85 26.27
C ALA A 415 -4.89 22.75 25.19
N VAL A 416 -5.81 22.89 24.23
CA VAL A 416 -5.96 21.96 23.10
C VAL A 416 -4.76 22.02 22.18
N SER A 417 -4.28 23.21 21.85
CA SER A 417 -3.05 23.40 21.07
C SER A 417 -1.83 22.78 21.75
N ARG A 418 -1.68 22.93 23.07
CA ARG A 418 -0.61 22.25 23.82
C ARG A 418 -0.72 20.73 23.73
N ALA A 419 -1.93 20.18 23.85
CA ALA A 419 -2.15 18.74 23.76
C ALA A 419 -1.86 18.18 22.35
N VAL A 420 -2.22 18.90 21.29
CA VAL A 420 -1.89 18.53 19.90
C VAL A 420 -0.39 18.50 19.65
N TYR A 421 0.35 19.50 20.17
CA TYR A 421 1.80 19.51 20.05
C TYR A 421 2.46 18.40 20.88
N ALA A 422 1.96 18.12 22.08
CA ALA A 422 2.45 17.01 22.90
C ALA A 422 2.23 15.65 22.22
N ASP A 423 1.09 15.45 21.55
CA ASP A 423 0.81 14.25 20.75
C ASP A 423 1.77 14.14 19.54
N MET A 424 1.99 15.24 18.82
CA MET A 424 2.99 15.30 17.74
C MET A 424 4.40 14.96 18.22
N GLU A 425 4.80 15.50 19.38
CA GLU A 425 6.10 15.24 20.03
C GLU A 425 6.22 13.76 20.46
N ALA A 426 5.15 13.14 20.97
CA ALA A 426 5.12 11.73 21.35
C ALA A 426 5.26 10.81 20.13
N ARG A 427 4.46 11.03 19.08
CA ARG A 427 4.53 10.26 17.83
C ARG A 427 5.87 10.41 17.13
N ALA A 428 6.44 11.62 17.16
CA ALA A 428 7.78 11.85 16.61
C ALA A 428 8.84 11.02 17.35
N ARG A 429 8.78 10.96 18.69
CA ARG A 429 9.67 10.11 19.49
C ARG A 429 9.51 8.63 19.13
N ASP A 430 8.28 8.13 19.13
CA ASP A 430 8.01 6.73 18.81
C ASP A 430 8.57 6.33 17.43
N LEU A 431 8.40 7.19 16.42
CA LEU A 431 8.91 6.95 15.07
C LEU A 431 10.45 7.03 15.00
N LEU A 432 11.06 8.00 15.66
CA LEU A 432 12.52 8.17 15.68
C LEU A 432 13.21 7.01 16.39
N ASP A 433 12.66 6.53 17.52
CA ASP A 433 13.17 5.39 18.28
C ASP A 433 13.16 4.09 17.45
N GLN A 434 12.31 4.04 16.42
CA GLN A 434 12.23 2.94 15.46
C GLN A 434 13.09 3.15 14.20
N GLY A 435 13.87 4.22 14.12
CA GLY A 435 14.71 4.51 12.96
C GLY A 435 13.98 5.21 11.80
N VAL A 436 12.79 5.76 12.02
CA VAL A 436 12.00 6.45 10.98
C VAL A 436 12.26 7.96 11.03
N SER A 437 12.68 8.55 9.91
CA SER A 437 12.79 10.02 9.82
C SER A 437 11.42 10.69 9.91
N VAL A 438 11.36 11.87 10.53
CA VAL A 438 10.09 12.57 10.80
C VAL A 438 10.16 14.02 10.30
N ILE A 439 9.05 14.49 9.73
CA ILE A 439 8.79 15.90 9.48
C ILE A 439 7.62 16.34 10.35
N ALA A 440 7.87 17.25 11.30
CA ALA A 440 6.83 17.92 12.06
C ALA A 440 6.36 19.18 11.30
N ASP A 441 5.10 19.18 10.86
CA ASP A 441 4.44 20.30 10.17
C ASP A 441 3.45 20.99 11.10
N ALA A 442 3.85 22.16 11.59
CA ALA A 442 3.02 22.99 12.47
C ALA A 442 3.38 24.46 12.33
N THR A 443 2.58 25.37 12.89
CA THR A 443 2.88 26.81 12.76
C THR A 443 4.18 27.23 13.46
N PHE A 444 4.53 26.54 14.55
CA PHE A 444 5.72 26.77 15.38
C PHE A 444 5.98 28.25 15.76
N THR A 445 4.91 29.02 15.95
CA THR A 445 4.99 30.46 16.29
C THR A 445 5.54 30.70 17.70
N HIS A 446 5.36 29.76 18.63
CA HIS A 446 5.84 29.90 20.01
C HIS A 446 7.25 29.33 20.20
N PRO A 447 8.18 30.07 20.85
CA PRO A 447 9.53 29.59 21.16
C PRO A 447 9.53 28.24 21.90
N ASP A 448 8.65 28.06 22.89
CA ASP A 448 8.55 26.80 23.64
C ASP A 448 8.22 25.61 22.74
N SER A 449 7.37 25.79 21.72
CA SER A 449 7.05 24.70 20.79
C SER A 449 8.23 24.32 19.90
N ARG A 450 9.09 25.29 19.55
CA ARG A 450 10.33 25.06 18.80
C ARG A 450 11.37 24.36 19.67
N ALA A 451 11.50 24.77 20.92
CA ALA A 451 12.41 24.15 21.88
C ALA A 451 12.02 22.70 22.19
N ARG A 452 10.73 22.42 22.43
CA ARG A 452 10.25 21.06 22.72
C ARG A 452 10.44 20.10 21.55
N ILE A 453 10.11 20.52 20.32
CA ILE A 453 10.32 19.63 19.17
C ILE A 453 11.81 19.37 18.91
N ALA A 454 12.69 20.36 19.13
CA ALA A 454 14.14 20.14 19.06
C ALA A 454 14.64 19.19 20.15
N ALA A 455 14.07 19.26 21.37
CA ALA A 455 14.40 18.35 22.45
C ALA A 455 14.04 16.88 22.11
N VAL A 456 12.96 16.63 21.37
CA VAL A 456 12.62 15.27 20.90
C VAL A 456 13.76 14.65 20.08
N ALA A 457 14.37 15.43 19.17
CA ALA A 457 15.51 14.95 18.40
C ALA A 457 16.76 14.73 19.26
N ALA A 458 17.03 15.63 20.21
CA ALA A 458 18.15 15.51 21.13
C ALA A 458 18.02 14.27 22.02
N ASP A 459 16.83 14.02 22.58
CA ASP A 459 16.53 12.86 23.41
C ASP A 459 16.68 11.55 22.63
N ALA A 460 16.28 11.54 21.35
CA ALA A 460 16.43 10.39 20.44
C ALA A 460 17.85 10.26 19.86
N GLY A 461 18.75 11.22 20.10
CA GLY A 461 20.12 11.22 19.55
C GLY A 461 20.20 11.38 18.03
N VAL A 462 19.23 12.06 17.41
CA VAL A 462 19.16 12.23 15.95
C VAL A 462 19.41 13.68 15.51
N PRO A 463 19.86 13.93 14.27
CA PRO A 463 19.99 15.29 13.74
C PRO A 463 18.64 16.03 13.71
N PHE A 464 18.66 17.30 14.10
CA PHE A 464 17.51 18.21 14.03
C PHE A 464 17.75 19.36 13.05
N ALA A 465 16.74 19.69 12.24
CA ALA A 465 16.72 20.91 11.45
C ALA A 465 15.35 21.59 11.49
N GLY A 466 15.35 22.91 11.67
CA GLY A 466 14.14 23.73 11.54
C GLY A 466 14.14 24.53 10.25
N LEU A 467 12.99 24.67 9.60
CA LEU A 467 12.78 25.50 8.42
C LEU A 467 11.63 26.46 8.70
N TRP A 468 11.81 27.76 8.45
CA TRP A 468 10.77 28.76 8.63
C TRP A 468 10.28 29.28 7.27
N LEU A 469 8.98 29.12 6.99
CA LEU A 469 8.38 29.60 5.75
C LEU A 469 7.77 30.98 5.91
N GLU A 470 8.06 31.85 4.94
CA GLU A 470 7.55 33.22 4.91
C GLU A 470 6.88 33.56 3.57
N ALA A 471 5.84 34.38 3.61
CA ALA A 471 5.21 34.97 2.43
C ALA A 471 4.59 36.33 2.78
N PRO A 472 4.38 37.24 1.80
CA PRO A 472 3.64 38.48 2.02
C PRO A 472 2.23 38.24 2.54
N ALA A 473 1.74 39.15 3.39
CA ALA A 473 0.43 39.04 4.04
C ALA A 473 -0.73 38.80 3.06
N SER A 474 -0.75 39.58 1.98
CA SER A 474 -1.75 39.49 0.92
C SER A 474 -1.80 38.11 0.27
N VAL A 475 -0.64 37.46 0.12
CA VAL A 475 -0.55 36.10 -0.43
C VAL A 475 -1.09 35.08 0.55
N LEU A 476 -0.79 35.21 1.85
CA LEU A 476 -1.29 34.30 2.88
C LEU A 476 -2.81 34.35 2.97
N GLU A 477 -3.39 35.55 3.04
CA GLU A 477 -4.84 35.76 3.12
C GLU A 477 -5.55 35.24 1.86
N ALA A 478 -5.00 35.52 0.66
CA ALA A 478 -5.54 35.01 -0.59
C ALA A 478 -5.51 33.47 -0.67
N ARG A 479 -4.37 32.86 -0.29
CA ARG A 479 -4.23 31.38 -0.28
C ARG A 479 -5.21 30.75 0.67
N VAL A 480 -5.36 31.29 1.86
CA VAL A 480 -6.27 30.75 2.87
C VAL A 480 -7.74 30.90 2.45
N ALA A 481 -8.11 32.02 1.83
CA ALA A 481 -9.46 32.23 1.31
C ALA A 481 -9.81 31.29 0.13
N ALA A 482 -8.82 30.91 -0.68
CA ALA A 482 -9.01 30.03 -1.84
C ALA A 482 -9.05 28.53 -1.51
N ARG A 483 -8.70 28.13 -0.27
CA ARG A 483 -8.65 26.70 0.13
C ARG A 483 -10.05 26.07 0.15
N ARG A 484 -10.12 24.83 -0.34
CA ARG A 484 -11.29 23.95 -0.24
C ARG A 484 -10.80 22.55 0.14
N GLY A 485 -11.48 21.89 1.08
CA GLY A 485 -11.19 20.49 1.47
C GLY A 485 -9.79 20.25 2.04
N ASP A 486 -9.26 21.16 2.87
CA ASP A 486 -7.96 21.01 3.57
C ASP A 486 -8.15 20.88 5.07
N ALA A 487 -7.22 20.22 5.77
CA ALA A 487 -7.23 20.04 7.22
C ALA A 487 -7.18 21.34 8.03
N SER A 488 -6.70 22.43 7.41
CA SER A 488 -6.41 23.69 8.10
C SER A 488 -7.66 24.58 8.19
N ASP A 489 -8.18 24.87 9.39
CA ASP A 489 -9.32 25.79 9.58
C ASP A 489 -8.93 27.27 9.64
N ALA A 490 -7.68 27.61 9.38
CA ALA A 490 -7.25 29.00 9.38
C ALA A 490 -8.04 29.78 8.33
N ASP A 491 -8.50 30.98 8.69
CA ASP A 491 -9.07 31.96 7.78
C ASP A 491 -8.18 33.22 7.72
N ALA A 492 -8.59 34.24 6.95
CA ALA A 492 -7.84 35.50 6.86
C ALA A 492 -7.73 36.22 8.22
N ALA A 493 -8.71 36.07 9.13
CA ALA A 493 -8.64 36.67 10.46
C ALA A 493 -7.60 35.96 11.34
N VAL A 494 -7.50 34.63 11.26
CA VAL A 494 -6.45 33.83 11.92
C VAL A 494 -5.07 34.24 11.42
N VAL A 495 -4.88 34.40 10.11
CA VAL A 495 -3.58 34.86 9.54
C VAL A 495 -3.20 36.23 10.10
N ARG A 496 -4.14 37.19 10.12
CA ARG A 496 -3.89 38.53 10.68
C ARG A 496 -3.54 38.47 12.16
N ALA A 497 -4.26 37.67 12.95
CA ALA A 497 -4.00 37.48 14.37
C ALA A 497 -2.61 36.88 14.63
N GLN A 498 -2.22 35.85 13.87
CA GLN A 498 -0.89 35.24 13.99
C GLN A 498 0.24 36.22 13.66
N ARG A 499 0.10 37.01 12.59
CA ARG A 499 1.11 38.00 12.22
C ARG A 499 1.21 39.13 13.23
N ALA A 500 0.08 39.58 13.79
CA ALA A 500 0.06 40.60 14.83
C ALA A 500 0.72 40.11 16.13
N ALA A 501 0.52 38.83 16.50
CA ALA A 501 1.18 38.20 17.64
C ALA A 501 2.68 37.97 17.40
N GLY A 502 3.09 37.76 16.14
CA GLY A 502 4.46 37.45 15.76
C GLY A 502 4.90 36.03 16.12
N ALA A 503 6.11 35.65 15.69
CA ALA A 503 6.72 34.34 15.98
C ALA A 503 7.88 34.42 17.00
N GLY A 504 8.12 35.62 17.55
CA GLY A 504 9.33 35.93 18.30
C GLY A 504 10.58 35.83 17.43
N ASP A 505 11.73 35.61 18.07
CA ASP A 505 12.99 35.34 17.37
C ASP A 505 13.01 33.89 16.87
N VAL A 506 13.13 33.72 15.55
CA VAL A 506 13.13 32.41 14.88
C VAL A 506 14.53 32.15 14.34
N ALA A 507 15.29 31.32 15.05
CA ALA A 507 16.65 30.93 14.68
C ALA A 507 16.72 29.93 13.50
N TRP A 508 15.58 29.56 12.91
CA TRP A 508 15.52 28.62 11.79
C TRP A 508 15.78 29.33 10.46
N PRO A 509 16.53 28.73 9.52
CA PRO A 509 16.66 29.22 8.16
C PRO A 509 15.30 29.58 7.54
N THR A 510 15.20 30.81 7.07
CA THR A 510 13.98 31.32 6.44
C THR A 510 13.96 31.02 4.94
N LEU A 511 12.85 30.48 4.45
CA LEU A 511 12.58 30.22 3.05
C LEU A 511 11.36 31.04 2.61
N ALA A 512 11.59 31.97 1.69
CA ALA A 512 10.52 32.71 1.05
C ALA A 512 9.72 31.80 0.13
N THR A 513 8.39 31.89 0.19
CA THR A 513 7.47 31.10 -0.64
C THR A 513 6.87 31.95 -1.75
N GLY A 514 6.42 31.32 -2.84
CA GLY A 514 5.91 32.01 -4.03
C GLY A 514 6.42 31.44 -5.34
N GLU A 515 7.52 30.69 -5.29
CA GLU A 515 8.00 29.84 -6.38
C GLU A 515 7.26 28.49 -6.44
N PRO A 516 7.37 27.74 -7.56
CA PRO A 516 6.87 26.38 -7.66
C PRO A 516 7.42 25.48 -6.53
N VAL A 517 6.61 24.52 -6.08
CA VAL A 517 6.94 23.69 -4.91
C VAL A 517 8.24 22.91 -5.10
N GLU A 518 8.55 22.48 -6.32
CA GLU A 518 9.74 21.71 -6.67
C GLU A 518 11.02 22.52 -6.46
N VAL A 519 10.97 23.83 -6.73
CA VAL A 519 12.11 24.73 -6.52
C VAL A 519 12.31 24.99 -5.04
N LEU A 520 11.22 25.25 -4.31
CA LEU A 520 11.25 25.43 -2.86
C LEU A 520 11.76 24.16 -2.15
N ALA A 521 11.30 22.97 -2.59
CA ALA A 521 11.72 21.68 -2.07
C ALA A 521 13.21 21.42 -2.27
N ARG A 522 13.75 21.72 -3.47
CA ARG A 522 15.19 21.61 -3.74
C ARG A 522 16.02 22.50 -2.82
N ARG A 523 15.63 23.77 -2.67
CA ARG A 523 16.32 24.72 -1.77
C ARG A 523 16.24 24.27 -0.31
N ALA A 524 15.10 23.73 0.12
CA ALA A 524 14.95 23.17 1.44
C ALA A 524 15.91 21.98 1.63
N LEU A 525 15.97 21.05 0.69
CA LEU A 525 16.89 19.90 0.74
C LEU A 525 18.36 20.31 0.73
N GLU A 526 18.76 21.30 -0.08
CA GLU A 526 20.12 21.87 -0.06
C GLU A 526 20.50 22.42 1.32
N ARG A 527 19.55 23.08 2.00
CA ARG A 527 19.73 23.58 3.38
C ARG A 527 19.83 22.46 4.41
N LEU A 528 19.10 21.38 4.20
CA LEU A 528 19.14 20.19 5.07
C LEU A 528 20.42 19.38 4.87
N GLY A 529 20.93 19.26 3.63
CA GLY A 529 22.17 18.56 3.29
C GLY A 529 23.44 19.33 3.66
N GLY A 530 23.39 20.67 3.69
CA GLY A 530 24.50 21.51 4.15
C GLY A 530 24.84 21.39 5.65
N ALA A 531 24.01 20.69 6.44
CA ALA A 531 24.27 20.41 7.85
C ALA A 531 25.12 19.14 8.08
N ASP A 532 25.25 18.28 7.07
CA ASP A 532 26.05 17.04 7.14
C ASP A 532 27.53 17.27 6.73
N GLY A 533 27.94 18.52 6.46
CA GLY A 533 29.24 18.90 5.88
C GLY A 533 30.15 19.77 6.75
N ALA A 534 29.96 19.82 8.07
CA ALA A 534 30.80 20.61 8.98
C ALA A 534 31.64 19.74 9.94
N GLU A 535 32.24 18.65 9.45
CA GLU A 535 33.29 17.92 10.19
C GLU A 535 34.39 17.32 9.28
N GLU A 536 34.67 17.94 8.14
CA GLU A 536 35.96 17.78 7.45
C GLU A 536 36.76 19.09 7.58
N SER A 537 37.45 19.24 8.71
CA SER A 537 38.56 20.18 8.88
C SER A 537 39.53 19.73 9.97
N ARG A 538 40.43 18.81 9.63
CA ARG A 538 41.89 19.03 9.64
C ARG A 538 42.67 17.79 9.23
#